data_AF-A0AAN7VBA6-F1
#
_entry.id   AF-A0AAN7VBA6-F1
#
_cell.length_a   1.000
_cell.length_b   1.000
_cell.length_c   1.000
_cell.angle_alpha   90.00
_cell.angle_beta   90.00
_cell.angle_gamma   90.00
#
_symmetry.space_group_name_H-M   'P 1'
#
loop_
_entity.id
_entity.type
_entity.pdbx_description
1 polymer ?
#
loop_
_entity_poly.entity_id
_entity_poly.type
_entity_poly.pdbx_seq_one_letter_code
_entity_poly.pdbx_strand_id
1 'polypeptide(L)'
;MFVNRILCVLVFIYGVKSDYVVPPLSLEALKKGGFRVYIPDVPGTALFAFHANINDNIRAQHPGSINGETKEPTNGLWVLEFVDKLKVGDVVNYWIFVNANHLGYRKDGEPIKINRLLDSYTGVQSRCEPTVTVINGGKSTCSNNVILQDNFDGTAINTNLWKVEHRIPTYAEPNLPFNSYENRAENRFMRDNKLYLKPNAVSESEVRGTLNLREGCTGVQPQECFYEQRSSFLLPPVKSSKLVSKTSFKYGTIEIRAQLPRGDWIFPIVQLEPVQKDSSNPSKIWIAYSRGNNQLNIKDPADIDVRGLSGNDIGSHLLLAGPTSEVDEPERSQQLIFKYTTRSFYDDFHNYSLVWTKDEMRFFVDSEEYGTVKSNGETFNREHVLSLGVGVGGLYDFPDEAMSGGKEKPWSNADRHAIKRFFEAKSTWIQTWDPERSCLIVDSVRVTAI
;
A
#
# COMPACT_ATOMS: atom_id res chain seq x y z
N MET A 1 -57.39 -25.41 -14.49
CA MET A 1 -57.72 -24.13 -13.81
C MET A 1 -56.51 -23.77 -12.96
N PHE A 2 -55.66 -22.89 -13.47
CA PHE A 2 -54.37 -22.52 -12.88
C PHE A 2 -54.59 -21.60 -11.67
N VAL A 3 -53.98 -21.92 -10.53
CA VAL A 3 -53.91 -21.02 -9.37
C VAL A 3 -52.51 -20.43 -9.32
N ASN A 4 -52.44 -19.12 -9.54
CA ASN A 4 -51.26 -18.28 -9.39
C ASN A 4 -50.70 -18.37 -7.96
N ARG A 5 -49.40 -18.63 -7.82
CA ARG A 5 -48.62 -18.25 -6.63
C ARG A 5 -47.50 -17.33 -7.05
N ILE A 6 -47.71 -16.04 -6.76
CA ILE A 6 -46.70 -14.99 -6.86
C ILE A 6 -45.67 -15.26 -5.75
N LEU A 7 -44.44 -15.55 -6.14
CA LEU A 7 -43.30 -15.66 -5.23
C LEU A 7 -42.66 -14.28 -5.11
N CYS A 8 -42.99 -13.54 -4.05
CA CYS A 8 -42.26 -12.33 -3.67
C CYS A 8 -40.90 -12.74 -3.10
N VAL A 9 -39.83 -12.59 -3.89
CA VAL A 9 -38.46 -12.70 -3.41
C VAL A 9 -38.06 -11.34 -2.84
N LEU A 10 -38.11 -11.22 -1.52
CA LEU A 10 -37.50 -10.11 -0.77
C LEU A 10 -35.97 -10.26 -0.87
N VAL A 11 -35.36 -9.46 -1.74
CA VAL A 11 -33.90 -9.31 -1.80
C VAL A 11 -33.47 -8.47 -0.60
N PHE A 12 -32.93 -9.14 0.44
CA PHE A 12 -32.18 -8.46 1.49
C PHE A 12 -30.88 -7.93 0.88
N ILE A 13 -30.82 -6.62 0.66
CA ILE A 13 -29.57 -5.91 0.39
C ILE A 13 -28.76 -5.95 1.69
N TYR A 14 -27.81 -6.88 1.78
CA TYR A 14 -26.78 -6.82 2.81
C TYR A 14 -25.83 -5.67 2.45
N GLY A 15 -26.09 -4.49 3.04
CA GLY A 15 -25.10 -3.43 3.09
C GLY A 15 -23.88 -3.96 3.84
N VAL A 16 -22.72 -3.96 3.19
CA VAL A 16 -21.45 -4.31 3.82
C VAL A 16 -21.15 -3.24 4.87
N LYS A 17 -21.41 -3.55 6.14
CA LYS A 17 -20.97 -2.72 7.27
C LYS A 17 -19.45 -2.77 7.32
N SER A 18 -18.81 -1.60 7.33
CA SER A 18 -17.39 -1.47 7.65
C SER A 18 -17.13 -2.03 9.05
N ASP A 19 -16.33 -3.08 9.14
CA ASP A 19 -16.00 -3.70 10.43
C ASP A 19 -15.20 -2.73 11.31
N TYR A 20 -15.59 -2.62 12.58
CA TYR A 20 -14.83 -1.92 13.61
C TYR A 20 -13.56 -2.73 13.94
N VAL A 21 -12.41 -2.07 13.95
CA VAL A 21 -11.14 -2.71 14.29
C VAL A 21 -10.83 -2.47 15.75
N VAL A 22 -10.84 -3.55 16.54
CA VAL A 22 -10.49 -3.48 17.96
C VAL A 22 -9.00 -3.12 18.12
N PRO A 23 -8.68 -1.99 18.78
CA PRO A 23 -7.31 -1.51 18.94
C PRO A 23 -6.43 -2.49 19.74
N PRO A 24 -5.09 -2.41 19.62
CA PRO A 24 -4.19 -3.24 20.40
C PRO A 24 -4.24 -2.90 21.90
N LEU A 25 -4.12 -3.93 22.75
CA LEU A 25 -4.04 -3.80 24.21
C LEU A 25 -2.61 -3.46 24.63
N SER A 26 -2.46 -2.54 25.57
CA SER A 26 -1.21 -2.30 26.30
C SER A 26 -1.32 -2.79 27.75
N LEU A 27 -0.22 -3.27 28.32
CA LEU A 27 -0.14 -3.74 29.69
C LEU A 27 1.10 -3.18 30.39
N GLU A 28 0.93 -2.65 31.60
CA GLU A 28 2.02 -2.18 32.46
C GLU A 28 1.91 -2.81 33.85
N ALA A 29 2.99 -3.45 34.30
CA ALA A 29 3.07 -4.12 35.60
C ALA A 29 4.05 -3.39 36.55
N LEU A 30 3.70 -3.27 37.84
CA LEU A 30 4.48 -2.53 38.83
C LEU A 30 5.31 -3.43 39.75
N LYS A 31 6.50 -2.96 40.15
CA LYS A 31 7.36 -3.63 41.15
C LYS A 31 6.67 -3.76 42.52
N LYS A 32 5.87 -2.76 42.90
CA LYS A 32 5.11 -2.76 44.17
C LYS A 32 3.86 -3.64 44.15
N GLY A 33 3.55 -4.27 43.00
CA GLY A 33 2.30 -4.99 42.78
C GLY A 33 1.22 -4.13 42.15
N GLY A 34 0.28 -4.79 41.49
CA GLY A 34 -0.70 -4.18 40.61
C GLY A 34 -0.20 -4.07 39.17
N PHE A 35 -1.15 -4.12 38.23
CA PHE A 35 -0.91 -3.85 36.83
C PHE A 35 -2.12 -3.14 36.24
N ARG A 36 -1.91 -2.45 35.11
CA ARG A 36 -3.00 -1.85 34.36
C ARG A 36 -2.96 -2.32 32.93
N VAL A 37 -4.14 -2.36 32.32
CA VAL A 37 -4.30 -2.56 30.89
C VAL A 37 -5.10 -1.41 30.31
N TYR A 38 -4.82 -1.08 29.06
CA TYR A 38 -5.54 -0.01 28.39
C TYR A 38 -5.57 -0.19 26.88
N ILE A 39 -6.63 0.33 26.27
CA ILE A 39 -6.75 0.53 24.83
C ILE A 39 -6.99 2.02 24.54
N PRO A 40 -6.53 2.53 23.38
CA PRO A 40 -6.90 3.86 22.94
C PRO A 40 -8.41 3.96 22.71
N ASP A 41 -8.98 5.12 23.02
CA ASP A 41 -10.36 5.40 22.64
C ASP A 41 -10.51 5.46 21.11
N VAL A 42 -11.58 4.87 20.61
CA VAL A 42 -11.92 4.83 19.18
C VAL A 42 -13.35 5.33 19.03
N PRO A 43 -13.65 6.21 18.05
CA PRO A 43 -14.98 6.77 17.89
C PRO A 43 -16.08 5.70 17.85
N GLY A 44 -17.12 5.92 18.67
CA GLY A 44 -18.25 5.01 18.82
C GLY A 44 -18.09 3.93 19.88
N THR A 45 -16.93 3.86 20.56
CA THR A 45 -16.73 2.93 21.68
C THR A 45 -17.58 3.34 22.88
N ALA A 46 -18.29 2.38 23.46
CA ALA A 46 -19.20 2.56 24.60
C ALA A 46 -18.86 1.65 25.78
N LEU A 47 -18.04 0.61 25.57
CA LEU A 47 -17.59 -0.29 26.62
C LEU A 47 -16.27 -0.96 26.22
N PHE A 48 -15.37 -1.10 27.18
CA PHE A 48 -14.17 -1.94 27.08
C PHE A 48 -14.15 -2.93 28.25
N ALA A 49 -13.94 -4.21 27.94
CA ALA A 49 -13.78 -5.28 28.90
C ALA A 49 -12.52 -6.09 28.62
N PHE A 50 -11.86 -6.53 29.69
CA PHE A 50 -10.64 -7.33 29.68
C PHE A 50 -10.84 -8.58 30.53
N HIS A 51 -10.34 -9.71 30.03
CA HIS A 51 -10.46 -11.03 30.65
C HIS A 51 -9.16 -11.79 30.48
N ALA A 52 -8.59 -12.30 31.58
CA ALA A 52 -7.27 -12.93 31.56
C ALA A 52 -7.04 -13.99 32.64
N ASN A 53 -6.08 -14.88 32.34
CA ASN A 53 -5.43 -15.80 33.27
C ASN A 53 -3.91 -15.57 33.23
N ILE A 54 -3.24 -15.70 34.38
CA ILE A 54 -1.77 -15.64 34.48
C ILE A 54 -1.21 -17.06 34.47
N ASN A 55 -0.29 -17.35 33.54
CA ASN A 55 0.39 -18.65 33.37
C ASN A 55 -0.55 -19.85 33.16
N ASP A 56 -1.83 -19.59 32.91
CA ASP A 56 -2.84 -20.59 32.62
C ASP A 56 -3.65 -20.17 31.39
N ASN A 57 -4.18 -21.14 30.67
CA ASN A 57 -4.97 -20.90 29.47
C ASN A 57 -6.31 -20.25 29.84
N ILE A 58 -6.76 -19.28 29.03
CA ILE A 58 -8.10 -18.72 29.13
C ILE A 58 -8.99 -19.31 28.04
N ARG A 59 -10.15 -19.84 28.42
CA ARG A 59 -11.13 -20.39 27.48
C ARG A 59 -12.04 -19.29 26.95
N ALA A 60 -12.52 -19.48 25.73
CA ALA A 60 -13.57 -18.66 25.15
C ALA A 60 -14.78 -18.59 26.11
N GLN A 61 -15.34 -17.40 26.26
CA GLN A 61 -16.52 -17.09 27.12
C GLN A 61 -16.29 -17.19 28.63
N HIS A 62 -15.10 -17.60 29.08
CA HIS A 62 -14.79 -17.57 30.51
C HIS A 62 -14.21 -16.21 30.88
N PRO A 63 -14.65 -15.61 32.01
CA PRO A 63 -14.16 -14.31 32.41
C PRO A 63 -12.67 -14.33 32.78
N GLY A 64 -12.09 -15.51 33.05
CA GLY A 64 -10.72 -15.63 33.58
C GLY A 64 -10.65 -15.29 35.07
N SER A 65 -9.49 -15.54 35.66
CA SER A 65 -9.19 -15.20 37.07
C SER A 65 -9.10 -13.69 37.28
N ILE A 66 -8.78 -12.94 36.22
CA ILE A 66 -8.72 -11.49 36.23
C ILE A 66 -9.67 -10.95 35.17
N ASN A 67 -10.61 -10.11 35.59
CA ASN A 67 -11.54 -9.47 34.67
C ASN A 67 -12.01 -8.12 35.18
N GLY A 68 -12.37 -7.25 34.24
CA GLY A 68 -12.95 -5.95 34.52
C GLY A 68 -13.55 -5.33 33.27
N GLU A 69 -14.46 -4.37 33.47
CA GLU A 69 -15.03 -3.56 32.41
C GLU A 69 -15.07 -2.09 32.81
N THR A 70 -14.99 -1.21 31.82
CA THR A 70 -15.25 0.21 31.98
C THR A 70 -16.18 0.70 30.87
N LYS A 71 -17.06 1.63 31.23
CA LYS A 71 -18.02 2.31 30.34
C LYS A 71 -17.65 3.75 30.05
N GLU A 72 -16.60 4.24 30.72
CA GLU A 72 -16.14 5.61 30.60
C GLU A 72 -14.64 5.61 30.29
N PRO A 73 -14.21 6.28 29.22
CA PRO A 73 -12.80 6.49 28.97
C PRO A 73 -12.25 7.48 30.00
N THR A 74 -11.04 7.25 30.47
CA THR A 74 -10.27 8.19 31.28
C THR A 74 -9.18 8.80 30.41
N ASN A 75 -9.28 10.09 30.13
CA ASN A 75 -8.28 10.83 29.33
C ASN A 75 -7.98 10.23 27.94
N GLY A 76 -9.02 9.77 27.23
CA GLY A 76 -8.90 9.19 25.88
C GLY A 76 -8.37 7.75 25.85
N LEU A 77 -8.32 7.08 27.00
CA LEU A 77 -8.00 5.67 27.14
C LEU A 77 -9.13 4.96 27.86
N TRP A 78 -9.38 3.71 27.49
CA TRP A 78 -10.16 2.80 28.30
C TRP A 78 -9.20 2.04 29.19
N VAL A 79 -9.18 2.37 30.49
CA VAL A 79 -8.18 1.87 31.44
C VAL A 79 -8.84 0.97 32.47
N LEU A 80 -8.21 -0.17 32.74
CA LEU A 80 -8.54 -1.05 33.85
C LEU A 80 -7.29 -1.30 34.67
N GLU A 81 -7.39 -1.10 35.99
CA GLU A 81 -6.31 -1.36 36.93
C GLU A 81 -6.67 -2.55 37.82
N PHE A 82 -5.70 -3.42 38.04
CA PHE A 82 -5.83 -4.65 38.81
C PHE A 82 -4.79 -4.66 39.93
N VAL A 83 -5.15 -5.26 41.06
CA VAL A 83 -4.28 -5.34 42.25
C VAL A 83 -3.33 -6.55 42.19
N ASP A 84 -3.57 -7.47 41.26
CA ASP A 84 -2.78 -8.69 41.09
C ASP A 84 -1.30 -8.36 40.79
N LYS A 85 -0.42 -9.24 41.27
CA LYS A 85 1.03 -9.06 41.17
C LYS A 85 1.58 -9.93 40.04
N LEU A 86 2.10 -9.28 39.01
CA LEU A 86 2.85 -9.91 37.93
C LEU A 86 4.35 -9.94 38.25
N LYS A 87 5.02 -10.99 37.79
CA LYS A 87 6.48 -11.19 37.90
C LYS A 87 7.10 -11.24 36.51
N VAL A 88 8.38 -10.90 36.44
CA VAL A 88 9.16 -11.12 35.22
C VAL A 88 9.15 -12.61 34.88
N GLY A 89 8.78 -12.95 33.65
CA GLY A 89 8.61 -14.31 33.18
C GLY A 89 7.15 -14.78 33.11
N ASP A 90 6.22 -14.12 33.81
CA ASP A 90 4.79 -14.46 33.74
C ASP A 90 4.24 -14.24 32.32
N VAL A 91 3.26 -15.05 31.94
CA VAL A 91 2.53 -14.97 30.68
C VAL A 91 1.06 -14.67 30.96
N VAL A 92 0.56 -13.57 30.40
CA VAL A 92 -0.85 -13.15 30.52
C VAL A 92 -1.59 -13.62 29.27
N ASN A 93 -2.44 -14.63 29.42
CA ASN A 93 -3.34 -15.11 28.36
C ASN A 93 -4.67 -14.38 28.49
N TYR A 94 -5.13 -13.71 27.43
CA TYR A 94 -6.27 -12.81 27.54
C TYR A 94 -7.15 -12.75 26.28
N TRP A 95 -8.36 -12.24 26.47
CA TRP A 95 -9.21 -11.72 25.40
C TRP A 95 -9.85 -10.42 25.84
N ILE A 96 -10.22 -9.58 24.86
CA ILE A 96 -10.90 -8.31 25.10
C ILE A 96 -12.22 -8.26 24.38
N PHE A 97 -13.14 -7.48 24.94
CA PHE A 97 -14.41 -7.15 24.33
C PHE A 97 -14.61 -5.65 24.29
N VAL A 98 -15.06 -5.16 23.14
CA VAL A 98 -15.36 -3.76 22.92
C VAL A 98 -16.76 -3.64 22.36
N ASN A 99 -17.63 -2.87 23.02
CA ASN A 99 -18.88 -2.44 22.42
C ASN A 99 -18.63 -1.14 21.68
N ALA A 100 -18.84 -1.13 20.37
CA ALA A 100 -18.74 0.08 19.57
C ALA A 100 -19.89 0.18 18.56
N ASN A 101 -20.48 1.37 18.42
CA ASN A 101 -21.60 1.62 17.50
C ASN A 101 -22.75 0.61 17.68
N HIS A 102 -23.07 0.28 18.93
CA HIS A 102 -24.10 -0.69 19.34
C HIS A 102 -23.83 -2.15 18.91
N LEU A 103 -22.61 -2.48 18.52
CA LEU A 103 -22.18 -3.84 18.19
C LEU A 103 -21.02 -4.28 19.09
N GLY A 104 -21.01 -5.56 19.46
CA GLY A 104 -19.97 -6.15 20.30
C GLY A 104 -18.87 -6.80 19.46
N TYR A 105 -17.63 -6.45 19.74
CA TYR A 105 -16.44 -6.98 19.06
C TYR A 105 -15.55 -7.67 20.08
N ARG A 106 -15.27 -8.95 19.85
CA ARG A 106 -14.31 -9.72 20.65
C ARG A 106 -13.00 -9.87 19.88
N LYS A 107 -11.88 -9.74 20.58
CA LYS A 107 -10.55 -10.05 20.06
C LYS A 107 -9.82 -10.94 21.06
N ASP A 108 -9.47 -12.13 20.62
CA ASP A 108 -8.56 -13.01 21.36
C ASP A 108 -7.13 -12.47 21.19
N GLY A 109 -6.42 -12.28 22.30
CA GLY A 109 -5.11 -11.64 22.32
C GLY A 109 -3.98 -12.66 22.22
N GLU A 110 -2.87 -12.25 21.60
CA GLU A 110 -1.62 -13.00 21.68
C GLU A 110 -1.08 -12.94 23.12
N PRO A 111 -0.61 -14.05 23.71
CA PRO A 111 -0.11 -14.08 25.09
C PRO A 111 1.00 -13.05 25.36
N ILE A 112 0.85 -12.26 26.42
CA ILE A 112 1.83 -11.21 26.79
C ILE A 112 2.80 -11.76 27.83
N LYS A 113 4.08 -11.88 27.47
CA LYS A 113 5.14 -12.22 28.42
C LYS A 113 5.68 -10.98 29.14
N ILE A 114 5.71 -11.01 30.46
CA ILE A 114 6.20 -9.91 31.30
C ILE A 114 7.72 -9.94 31.31
N ASN A 115 8.34 -8.97 30.63
CA ASN A 115 9.80 -8.87 30.52
C ASN A 115 10.43 -7.89 31.52
N ARG A 116 9.64 -6.98 32.11
CA ARG A 116 10.09 -5.97 33.07
C ARG A 116 8.95 -5.48 33.97
N LEU A 117 9.30 -4.94 35.13
CA LEU A 117 8.39 -4.29 36.08
C LEU A 117 8.77 -2.82 36.27
N LEU A 118 7.77 -1.93 36.35
CA LEU A 118 7.94 -0.48 36.47
C LEU A 118 7.88 -0.01 37.93
N ASP A 119 8.56 1.08 38.27
CA ASP A 119 8.51 1.69 39.61
C ASP A 119 7.18 2.42 39.88
N SER A 120 6.63 3.05 38.85
CA SER A 120 5.31 3.67 38.83
C SER A 120 4.67 3.48 37.45
N TYR A 121 3.33 3.60 37.36
CA TYR A 121 2.69 3.68 36.06
C TYR A 121 3.26 4.87 35.30
N THR A 122 3.42 4.72 33.99
CA THR A 122 3.78 5.87 33.16
C THR A 122 2.66 6.91 33.30
N GLY A 123 3.01 8.19 33.49
CA GLY A 123 2.00 9.24 33.59
C GLY A 123 1.07 9.16 32.39
N VAL A 124 -0.25 9.08 32.63
CA VAL A 124 -1.26 9.15 31.56
C VAL A 124 -1.23 10.57 31.03
N GLN A 125 -0.29 10.84 30.14
CA GLN A 125 -0.26 12.09 29.42
C GLN A 125 -1.38 11.99 28.38
N SER A 126 -2.35 12.90 28.47
CA SER A 126 -3.41 13.13 27.50
C SER A 126 -2.84 13.09 26.08
N ARG A 127 -3.12 12.08 25.27
CA ARG A 127 -2.48 11.95 23.95
C ARG A 127 -3.36 11.33 22.87
N CYS A 128 -4.66 11.58 22.89
CA CYS A 128 -5.31 11.74 21.58
C CYS A 128 -5.17 13.20 21.16
N GLU A 129 -3.98 13.56 20.68
CA GLU A 129 -3.81 14.84 20.01
C GLU A 129 -4.63 14.80 18.72
N PRO A 130 -5.57 15.75 18.51
CA PRO A 130 -6.36 15.79 17.29
C PRO A 130 -5.47 15.85 16.06
N THR A 131 -5.80 15.06 15.05
CA THR A 131 -5.06 15.00 13.78
C THR A 131 -5.85 15.63 12.66
N VAL A 132 -5.14 16.03 11.62
CA VAL A 132 -5.78 16.31 10.32
C VAL A 132 -6.01 15.03 9.53
N THR A 133 -5.40 13.93 9.96
CA THR A 133 -5.48 12.62 9.32
C THR A 133 -6.91 12.07 9.34
N VAL A 134 -7.39 11.66 8.18
CA VAL A 134 -8.69 11.02 7.99
C VAL A 134 -8.48 9.62 7.45
N ILE A 135 -9.21 8.62 7.96
CA ILE A 135 -9.13 7.23 7.50
C ILE A 135 -10.50 6.69 7.08
N ASN A 136 -10.53 5.83 6.06
CA ASN A 136 -11.68 5.00 5.68
C ASN A 136 -13.03 5.75 5.62
N GLY A 137 -13.07 6.84 4.85
CA GLY A 137 -14.29 7.62 4.59
C GLY A 137 -14.70 8.56 5.71
N GLY A 138 -13.73 9.17 6.41
CA GLY A 138 -14.03 10.22 7.40
C GLY A 138 -13.74 9.88 8.87
N LYS A 139 -13.23 8.68 9.19
CA LYS A 139 -12.92 8.32 10.58
C LYS A 139 -11.70 9.10 11.07
N SER A 140 -11.75 9.64 12.27
CA SER A 140 -10.63 10.33 12.91
C SER A 140 -9.74 9.35 13.69
N THR A 141 -8.50 9.76 13.94
CA THR A 141 -7.52 9.03 14.76
C THR A 141 -6.63 10.02 15.51
N CYS A 142 -5.87 9.53 16.48
CA CYS A 142 -4.92 10.31 17.27
C CYS A 142 -3.59 10.50 16.55
N SER A 143 -2.88 11.59 16.85
CA SER A 143 -1.57 11.86 16.25
C SER A 143 -0.59 10.79 16.67
N ASN A 144 0.29 10.40 15.76
CA ASN A 144 1.25 9.31 15.90
C ASN A 144 0.64 7.89 15.97
N ASN A 145 -0.68 7.72 15.79
CA ASN A 145 -1.25 6.37 15.64
C ASN A 145 -0.85 5.75 14.30
N VAL A 146 -0.43 4.49 14.34
CA VAL A 146 -0.21 3.69 13.13
C VAL A 146 -1.57 3.29 12.54
N ILE A 147 -1.83 3.66 11.30
CA ILE A 147 -3.10 3.38 10.59
C ILE A 147 -2.98 2.27 9.54
N LEU A 148 -1.75 1.98 9.09
CA LEU A 148 -1.41 0.84 8.25
C LEU A 148 0.02 0.44 8.58
N GLN A 149 0.25 -0.84 8.87
CA GLN A 149 1.60 -1.38 9.02
C GLN A 149 1.63 -2.82 8.53
N ASP A 150 2.64 -3.13 7.74
CA ASP A 150 2.94 -4.50 7.32
C ASP A 150 4.46 -4.67 7.22
N ASN A 151 5.00 -5.64 7.96
CA ASN A 151 6.40 -6.03 7.90
C ASN A 151 6.61 -7.22 6.94
N PHE A 152 5.54 -7.68 6.27
CA PHE A 152 5.60 -8.80 5.35
C PHE A 152 6.17 -10.08 5.99
N ASP A 153 5.94 -10.23 7.30
CA ASP A 153 6.29 -11.42 8.07
C ASP A 153 5.41 -12.60 7.63
N GLY A 154 6.03 -13.77 7.37
CA GLY A 154 5.33 -15.01 7.05
C GLY A 154 5.35 -15.39 5.57
N THR A 155 4.43 -16.28 5.16
CA THR A 155 4.47 -16.97 3.85
C THR A 155 3.40 -16.51 2.86
N ALA A 156 2.50 -15.61 3.27
CA ALA A 156 1.37 -15.16 2.46
C ALA A 156 1.05 -13.68 2.70
N ILE A 157 0.39 -13.05 1.73
CA ILE A 157 -0.11 -11.67 1.86
C ILE A 157 -1.22 -11.62 2.90
N ASN A 158 -1.16 -10.61 3.76
CA ASN A 158 -2.25 -10.29 4.66
C ASN A 158 -3.42 -9.66 3.87
N THR A 159 -4.39 -10.48 3.49
CA THR A 159 -5.58 -10.02 2.74
C THR A 159 -6.52 -9.14 3.55
N ASN A 160 -6.30 -8.97 4.86
CA ASN A 160 -7.03 -7.96 5.64
C ASN A 160 -6.47 -6.56 5.43
N LEU A 161 -5.20 -6.44 5.04
CA LEU A 161 -4.53 -5.17 4.77
C LEU A 161 -4.51 -4.83 3.29
N TRP A 162 -4.35 -5.84 2.42
CA TRP A 162 -4.11 -5.64 1.00
C TRP A 162 -5.16 -6.32 0.13
N LYS A 163 -5.54 -5.63 -0.94
CA LYS A 163 -6.17 -6.21 -2.13
C LYS A 163 -5.07 -6.46 -3.16
N VAL A 164 -5.04 -7.67 -3.73
CA VAL A 164 -4.17 -7.99 -4.86
C VAL A 164 -4.95 -7.74 -6.14
N GLU A 165 -4.41 -6.93 -7.06
CA GLU A 165 -5.05 -6.67 -8.34
C GLU A 165 -4.95 -7.90 -9.27
N HIS A 166 -6.06 -8.20 -9.94
CA HIS A 166 -6.22 -9.30 -10.88
C HIS A 166 -7.04 -8.81 -12.08
N ARG A 167 -6.38 -8.15 -13.03
CA ARG A 167 -7.03 -7.55 -14.20
C ARG A 167 -6.03 -7.14 -15.28
N ILE A 168 -6.55 -6.90 -16.48
CA ILE A 168 -5.87 -6.24 -17.60
C ILE A 168 -6.12 -4.74 -17.48
N PRO A 169 -5.09 -3.90 -17.28
CA PRO A 169 -5.20 -2.44 -17.39
C PRO A 169 -5.80 -2.02 -18.73
N THR A 170 -6.81 -1.16 -18.69
CA THR A 170 -7.43 -0.56 -19.89
C THR A 170 -7.09 0.91 -19.99
N TYR A 171 -7.51 1.55 -21.09
CA TYR A 171 -7.32 2.99 -21.39
C TYR A 171 -7.75 3.97 -20.28
N ALA A 172 -8.43 3.50 -19.23
CA ALA A 172 -8.80 4.30 -18.06
C ALA A 172 -7.71 4.38 -16.96
N GLU A 173 -6.60 3.64 -17.07
CA GLU A 173 -5.49 3.71 -16.09
C GLU A 173 -4.40 4.70 -16.57
N PRO A 174 -4.00 5.69 -15.75
CA PRO A 174 -3.15 6.81 -16.20
C PRO A 174 -1.79 6.46 -16.78
N ASN A 175 -1.22 5.29 -16.46
CA ASN A 175 0.11 4.88 -16.96
C ASN A 175 0.07 3.99 -18.21
N LEU A 176 -1.07 3.31 -18.45
CA LEU A 176 -1.26 2.33 -19.52
C LEU A 176 -0.07 1.37 -19.73
N PRO A 177 0.36 0.63 -18.68
CA PRO A 177 1.51 -0.26 -18.82
C PRO A 177 1.17 -1.46 -19.71
N PHE A 178 2.18 -2.06 -20.33
CA PHE A 178 2.05 -3.21 -21.24
C PHE A 178 2.03 -4.54 -20.47
N ASN A 179 1.43 -4.57 -19.28
CA ASN A 179 1.31 -5.78 -18.47
C ASN A 179 -0.14 -6.03 -18.00
N SER A 180 -0.48 -7.29 -17.72
CA SER A 180 -1.61 -7.64 -16.85
C SER A 180 -1.15 -7.59 -15.38
N TYR A 181 -2.07 -7.33 -14.45
CA TYR A 181 -1.83 -7.60 -13.02
C TYR A 181 -2.50 -8.93 -12.67
N GLU A 182 -1.73 -9.87 -12.12
CA GLU A 182 -2.19 -11.23 -11.86
C GLU A 182 -1.91 -11.66 -10.42
N ASN A 183 -2.93 -12.22 -9.76
CA ASN A 183 -2.81 -12.84 -8.45
C ASN A 183 -2.21 -14.25 -8.57
N ARG A 184 -0.93 -14.34 -8.95
CA ARG A 184 -0.19 -15.61 -9.12
C ARG A 184 1.09 -15.63 -8.30
N ALA A 185 1.46 -16.81 -7.82
CA ALA A 185 2.66 -17.01 -6.99
C ALA A 185 3.97 -16.67 -7.73
N GLU A 186 3.99 -16.81 -9.06
CA GLU A 186 5.16 -16.45 -9.90
C GLU A 186 5.39 -14.92 -10.00
N ASN A 187 4.33 -14.13 -9.80
CA ASN A 187 4.39 -12.67 -9.86
C ASN A 187 4.44 -12.03 -8.48
N ARG A 188 3.87 -12.69 -7.46
CA ARG A 188 3.81 -12.16 -6.11
C ARG A 188 4.05 -13.25 -5.09
N PHE A 189 5.13 -13.15 -4.34
CA PHE A 189 5.51 -14.13 -3.33
C PHE A 189 6.21 -13.49 -2.13
N MET A 190 6.24 -14.25 -1.03
CA MET A 190 6.96 -13.89 0.19
C MET A 190 8.24 -14.70 0.26
N ARG A 191 9.37 -14.03 0.52
CA ARG A 191 10.66 -14.69 0.72
C ARG A 191 11.48 -13.87 1.72
N ASP A 192 12.10 -14.52 2.69
CA ASP A 192 12.95 -13.87 3.70
C ASP A 192 12.28 -12.67 4.40
N ASN A 193 11.00 -12.84 4.78
CA ASN A 193 10.11 -11.82 5.37
C ASN A 193 9.98 -10.54 4.51
N LYS A 194 10.03 -10.69 3.19
CA LYS A 194 9.85 -9.59 2.25
C LYS A 194 8.83 -9.96 1.19
N LEU A 195 8.12 -8.95 0.72
CA LEU A 195 7.24 -9.04 -0.41
C LEU A 195 8.03 -8.85 -1.71
N TYR A 196 7.89 -9.79 -2.64
CA TYR A 196 8.42 -9.70 -3.99
C TYR A 196 7.28 -9.51 -4.98
N LEU A 197 7.36 -8.43 -5.77
CA LEU A 197 6.46 -8.13 -6.88
C LEU A 197 7.26 -8.19 -8.18
N LYS A 198 7.04 -9.24 -8.97
CA LYS A 198 7.89 -9.64 -10.09
C LYS A 198 7.12 -9.64 -11.43
N PRO A 199 7.53 -8.84 -12.42
CA PRO A 199 7.10 -9.00 -13.79
C PRO A 199 7.72 -10.24 -14.44
N ASN A 200 6.94 -10.97 -15.21
CA ASN A 200 7.38 -12.10 -16.02
C ASN A 200 6.92 -11.89 -17.47
N ALA A 201 7.85 -11.95 -18.41
CA ALA A 201 7.53 -11.84 -19.83
C ALA A 201 6.85 -13.12 -20.33
N VAL A 202 5.81 -12.98 -21.16
CA VAL A 202 5.05 -14.13 -21.67
C VAL A 202 5.57 -14.65 -23.01
N SER A 203 5.14 -15.85 -23.39
CA SER A 203 5.46 -16.51 -24.66
C SER A 203 4.63 -15.97 -25.84
N GLU A 204 5.03 -16.31 -27.07
CA GLU A 204 4.25 -15.94 -28.27
C GLU A 204 2.84 -16.56 -28.28
N SER A 205 2.71 -17.81 -27.82
CA SER A 205 1.41 -18.48 -27.69
C SER A 205 0.47 -17.76 -26.72
N GLU A 206 1.02 -17.14 -25.67
CA GLU A 206 0.21 -16.42 -24.69
C GLU A 206 -0.27 -15.07 -25.22
N VAL A 207 0.60 -14.28 -25.85
CA VAL A 207 0.18 -12.98 -26.42
C VAL A 207 -0.82 -13.10 -27.57
N ARG A 208 -0.83 -14.26 -28.25
CA ARG A 208 -1.75 -14.62 -29.34
C ARG A 208 -2.94 -15.47 -28.91
N GLY A 209 -3.07 -15.75 -27.63
CA GLY A 209 -4.07 -16.67 -27.10
C GLY A 209 -5.26 -15.95 -26.46
N THR A 210 -5.69 -16.50 -25.32
CA THR A 210 -6.79 -15.98 -24.52
C THR A 210 -6.32 -15.74 -23.10
N LEU A 211 -6.56 -14.54 -22.57
CA LEU A 211 -6.30 -14.20 -21.18
C LEU A 211 -7.63 -14.16 -20.42
N ASN A 212 -7.81 -15.12 -19.53
CA ASN A 212 -9.02 -15.25 -18.70
C ASN A 212 -8.66 -15.05 -17.22
N LEU A 213 -9.06 -13.89 -16.69
CA LEU A 213 -8.87 -13.48 -15.29
C LEU A 213 -10.22 -13.38 -14.55
N ARG A 214 -11.29 -13.98 -15.08
CA ARG A 214 -12.66 -13.83 -14.53
C ARG A 214 -12.77 -14.27 -13.07
N GLU A 215 -12.07 -15.35 -12.71
CA GLU A 215 -12.05 -15.83 -11.33
C GLU A 215 -11.22 -14.88 -10.45
N GLY A 216 -11.90 -14.16 -9.55
CA GLY A 216 -11.25 -13.19 -8.68
C GLY A 216 -10.85 -11.88 -9.37
N CYS A 217 -11.42 -11.58 -10.54
CA CYS A 217 -11.13 -10.35 -11.27
C CYS A 217 -11.37 -9.11 -10.40
N THR A 218 -10.46 -8.14 -10.46
CA THR A 218 -10.59 -6.86 -9.76
C THR A 218 -10.99 -5.70 -10.65
N GLY A 219 -11.13 -5.93 -11.95
CA GLY A 219 -11.58 -4.96 -12.95
C GLY A 219 -13.07 -4.70 -12.86
N VAL A 220 -13.48 -3.52 -13.35
CA VAL A 220 -14.88 -3.09 -13.41
C VAL A 220 -15.47 -3.42 -14.78
N GLN A 221 -14.65 -3.34 -15.83
CA GLN A 221 -15.10 -3.56 -17.20
C GLN A 221 -14.82 -5.01 -17.64
N PRO A 222 -15.70 -5.65 -18.44
CA PRO A 222 -15.53 -7.05 -18.85
C PRO A 222 -14.18 -7.36 -19.52
N GLN A 223 -13.67 -6.44 -20.34
CA GLN A 223 -12.37 -6.55 -21.01
C GLN A 223 -11.17 -6.53 -20.06
N GLU A 224 -11.34 -6.00 -18.84
CA GLU A 224 -10.29 -6.06 -17.81
C GLU A 224 -10.17 -7.49 -17.24
N CYS A 225 -11.22 -8.30 -17.35
CA CYS A 225 -11.29 -9.64 -16.78
C CYS A 225 -11.12 -10.75 -17.82
N PHE A 226 -11.34 -10.44 -19.09
CA PHE A 226 -11.22 -11.40 -20.17
C PHE A 226 -10.94 -10.71 -21.49
N TYR A 227 -9.92 -11.19 -22.19
CA TYR A 227 -9.67 -10.78 -23.55
C TYR A 227 -9.17 -11.98 -24.37
N GLU A 228 -9.71 -12.13 -25.57
CA GLU A 228 -9.25 -13.08 -26.57
C GLU A 228 -8.60 -12.29 -27.69
N GLN A 229 -7.38 -12.66 -28.04
CA GLN A 229 -6.61 -11.96 -29.05
C GLN A 229 -7.35 -11.96 -30.39
N ARG A 230 -7.47 -10.77 -31.01
CA ARG A 230 -8.07 -10.62 -32.35
C ARG A 230 -7.19 -9.75 -33.23
N SER A 231 -7.01 -10.18 -34.49
CA SER A 231 -6.28 -9.44 -35.52
C SER A 231 -4.85 -9.09 -35.07
N SER A 232 -4.45 -7.81 -35.13
CA SER A 232 -3.09 -7.36 -34.82
C SER A 232 -2.87 -6.92 -33.38
N PHE A 233 -3.90 -6.89 -32.52
CA PHE A 233 -3.79 -6.42 -31.14
C PHE A 233 -3.42 -7.58 -30.23
N LEU A 234 -2.19 -7.58 -29.71
CA LEU A 234 -1.69 -8.62 -28.81
C LEU A 234 -2.24 -8.43 -27.39
N LEU A 235 -2.39 -9.55 -26.67
CA LEU A 235 -2.54 -9.53 -25.21
C LEU A 235 -1.28 -8.95 -24.54
N PRO A 236 -1.38 -8.49 -23.27
CA PRO A 236 -0.24 -7.93 -22.56
C PRO A 236 0.99 -8.85 -22.59
N PRO A 237 2.15 -8.36 -23.05
CA PRO A 237 3.38 -9.15 -23.19
C PRO A 237 4.08 -9.48 -21.86
N VAL A 238 3.54 -8.98 -20.75
CA VAL A 238 4.09 -9.18 -19.41
C VAL A 238 2.95 -9.46 -18.43
N LYS A 239 3.18 -10.41 -17.52
CA LYS A 239 2.38 -10.59 -16.30
C LYS A 239 3.09 -9.92 -15.16
N SER A 240 2.42 -9.08 -14.38
CA SER A 240 2.98 -8.42 -13.20
C SER A 240 2.03 -8.51 -12.02
N SER A 241 2.34 -7.82 -10.93
CA SER A 241 1.49 -7.76 -9.73
C SER A 241 1.43 -6.35 -9.15
N LYS A 242 0.28 -6.02 -8.58
CA LYS A 242 0.03 -4.79 -7.84
C LYS A 242 -0.83 -5.08 -6.61
N LEU A 243 -0.46 -4.53 -5.48
CA LEU A 243 -1.20 -4.52 -4.24
C LEU A 243 -1.72 -3.12 -3.99
N VAL A 244 -2.94 -3.05 -3.44
CA VAL A 244 -3.60 -1.81 -3.06
C VAL A 244 -4.05 -1.97 -1.61
N SER A 245 -3.77 -0.98 -0.76
CA SER A 245 -4.20 -1.00 0.64
C SER A 245 -5.72 -0.98 0.73
N LYS A 246 -6.28 -1.75 1.67
CA LYS A 246 -7.71 -1.66 2.01
C LYS A 246 -8.01 -0.43 2.86
N THR A 247 -7.02 0.03 3.65
CA THR A 247 -7.10 1.29 4.37
C THR A 247 -6.93 2.44 3.39
N SER A 248 -7.92 3.34 3.33
CA SER A 248 -7.78 4.66 2.72
C SER A 248 -7.42 5.68 3.79
N PHE A 249 -6.66 6.71 3.41
CA PHE A 249 -6.30 7.79 4.30
C PHE A 249 -6.07 9.10 3.56
N LYS A 250 -6.22 10.21 4.28
CA LYS A 250 -5.84 11.55 3.86
C LYS A 250 -4.89 12.11 4.92
N TYR A 251 -3.72 12.57 4.47
CA TYR A 251 -2.61 13.03 5.31
C TYR A 251 -1.99 11.93 6.18
N GLY A 252 -0.74 12.14 6.59
CA GLY A 252 0.02 11.20 7.40
C GLY A 252 1.50 11.18 7.03
N THR A 253 2.25 10.40 7.79
CA THR A 253 3.64 10.03 7.47
C THR A 253 3.67 8.62 6.93
N ILE A 254 4.15 8.45 5.71
CA ILE A 254 4.31 7.18 5.03
C ILE A 254 5.80 6.83 5.02
N GLU A 255 6.14 5.61 5.39
CA GLU A 255 7.50 5.08 5.40
C GLU A 255 7.49 3.71 4.73
N ILE A 256 8.29 3.55 3.67
CA ILE A 256 8.35 2.33 2.86
C ILE A 256 9.82 1.96 2.70
N ARG A 257 10.21 0.81 3.26
CA ARG A 257 11.54 0.24 3.06
C ARG A 257 11.49 -0.73 1.88
N ALA A 258 12.13 -0.37 0.77
CA ALA A 258 12.07 -1.16 -0.45
C ALA A 258 13.35 -1.06 -1.29
N GLN A 259 13.56 -2.06 -2.15
CA GLN A 259 14.50 -2.04 -3.26
C GLN A 259 13.70 -1.97 -4.56
N LEU A 260 13.98 -0.96 -5.40
CA LEU A 260 13.25 -0.72 -6.65
C LEU A 260 13.63 -1.74 -7.74
N PRO A 261 12.77 -1.99 -8.73
CA PRO A 261 13.05 -2.95 -9.79
C PRO A 261 14.12 -2.47 -10.77
N ARG A 262 15.04 -3.35 -11.13
CA ARG A 262 16.04 -3.16 -12.18
C ARG A 262 15.56 -3.70 -13.53
N GLY A 263 15.97 -3.06 -14.62
CA GLY A 263 15.89 -3.60 -15.98
C GLY A 263 15.17 -2.66 -16.94
N ASP A 264 15.44 -2.84 -18.22
CA ASP A 264 14.89 -1.97 -19.26
C ASP A 264 13.37 -2.01 -19.26
N TRP A 265 12.79 -0.82 -19.34
CA TRP A 265 11.35 -0.60 -19.48
C TRP A 265 10.53 -1.03 -18.27
N ILE A 266 11.15 -1.21 -17.10
CA ILE A 266 10.45 -1.50 -15.85
C ILE A 266 10.38 -0.23 -14.99
N PHE A 267 9.28 -0.03 -14.26
CA PHE A 267 9.17 1.01 -13.24
C PHE A 267 8.39 0.52 -12.01
N PRO A 268 8.72 1.01 -10.80
CA PRO A 268 7.97 0.72 -9.59
C PRO A 268 6.65 1.48 -9.57
N ILE A 269 5.64 0.84 -9.00
CA ILE A 269 4.41 1.50 -8.54
C ILE A 269 4.57 1.62 -7.03
N VAL A 270 5.02 2.79 -6.55
CA VAL A 270 5.07 3.14 -5.13
C VAL A 270 4.44 4.52 -5.00
N GLN A 271 3.11 4.52 -4.88
CA GLN A 271 2.29 5.72 -5.05
C GLN A 271 1.01 5.68 -4.23
N LEU A 272 0.41 6.85 -4.02
CA LEU A 272 -0.94 7.00 -3.51
C LEU A 272 -1.91 7.24 -4.68
N GLU A 273 -3.03 6.52 -4.68
CA GLU A 273 -4.11 6.64 -5.68
C GLU A 273 -5.40 7.11 -5.00
N PRO A 274 -6.15 8.06 -5.59
CA PRO A 274 -7.38 8.53 -4.99
C PRO A 274 -8.43 7.41 -4.96
N VAL A 275 -9.16 7.29 -3.85
CA VAL A 275 -10.26 6.32 -3.72
C VAL A 275 -11.33 6.57 -4.78
N GLN A 276 -11.66 7.85 -4.99
CA GLN A 276 -12.54 8.29 -6.05
C GLN A 276 -11.72 8.65 -7.27
N LYS A 277 -11.74 7.76 -8.26
CA LYS A 277 -11.08 8.00 -9.55
C LYS A 277 -11.87 9.03 -10.34
N ASP A 278 -11.19 10.08 -10.75
CA ASP A 278 -11.70 11.03 -11.73
C ASP A 278 -10.97 10.78 -13.04
N SER A 279 -11.70 10.28 -14.04
CA SER A 279 -11.14 10.02 -15.38
C SER A 279 -10.74 11.29 -16.12
N SER A 280 -11.25 12.46 -15.70
CA SER A 280 -10.88 13.77 -16.27
C SER A 280 -9.66 14.40 -15.59
N ASN A 281 -9.28 13.90 -14.42
CA ASN A 281 -8.10 14.36 -13.68
C ASN A 281 -7.48 13.16 -12.93
N PRO A 282 -6.68 12.34 -13.64
CA PRO A 282 -6.11 11.11 -13.09
C PRO A 282 -4.94 11.44 -12.16
N SER A 283 -5.27 12.03 -11.02
CA SER A 283 -4.30 12.50 -10.05
C SER A 283 -3.71 11.35 -9.25
N LYS A 284 -2.41 11.35 -8.99
CA LYS A 284 -1.73 10.43 -8.07
C LYS A 284 -0.57 11.14 -7.37
N ILE A 285 -0.06 10.54 -6.30
CA ILE A 285 1.13 11.04 -5.61
C ILE A 285 2.20 9.96 -5.67
N TRP A 286 3.27 10.21 -6.41
CA TRP A 286 4.44 9.34 -6.43
C TRP A 286 5.23 9.51 -5.13
N ILE A 287 5.50 8.41 -4.43
CA ILE A 287 6.39 8.40 -3.27
C ILE A 287 7.81 8.05 -3.72
N ALA A 288 7.93 7.05 -4.60
CA ALA A 288 9.20 6.66 -5.19
C ALA A 288 9.01 6.19 -6.64
N TYR A 289 9.37 7.04 -7.59
CA TYR A 289 9.35 6.72 -9.02
C TYR A 289 10.77 6.82 -9.58
N SER A 290 11.30 5.70 -10.08
CA SER A 290 12.61 5.64 -10.75
C SER A 290 12.55 4.57 -11.82
N ARG A 291 13.05 4.86 -13.01
CA ARG A 291 13.00 3.93 -14.14
C ARG A 291 14.11 2.89 -13.98
N GLY A 292 13.80 1.61 -14.18
CA GLY A 292 14.72 0.50 -13.92
C GLY A 292 15.91 0.41 -14.87
N ASN A 293 15.89 1.15 -15.98
CA ASN A 293 16.97 1.26 -16.95
C ASN A 293 18.24 1.81 -16.28
N ASN A 294 19.35 1.10 -16.40
CA ASN A 294 20.63 1.53 -15.80
C ASN A 294 21.12 2.90 -16.33
N GLN A 295 20.91 3.15 -17.61
CA GLN A 295 21.21 4.42 -18.27
C GLN A 295 20.12 4.65 -19.30
N LEU A 296 19.20 5.58 -19.02
CA LEU A 296 18.12 5.93 -19.92
C LEU A 296 18.29 7.38 -20.34
N ASN A 297 18.86 7.57 -21.52
CA ASN A 297 19.17 8.91 -22.00
C ASN A 297 18.05 9.45 -22.87
N ILE A 298 17.66 10.70 -22.65
CA ILE A 298 16.80 11.47 -23.56
C ILE A 298 17.64 12.45 -24.39
N LYS A 299 17.12 12.85 -25.55
CA LYS A 299 17.80 13.82 -26.40
C LYS A 299 17.69 15.24 -25.85
N ASP A 300 16.52 15.62 -25.36
CA ASP A 300 16.27 16.91 -24.74
C ASP A 300 16.02 16.76 -23.23
N PRO A 301 16.99 17.12 -22.37
CA PRO A 301 16.82 17.03 -20.92
C PRO A 301 15.73 17.96 -20.38
N ALA A 302 15.34 19.01 -21.11
CA ALA A 302 14.28 19.93 -20.69
C ALA A 302 12.90 19.27 -20.61
N ASP A 303 12.73 18.10 -21.24
CA ASP A 303 11.48 17.34 -21.18
C ASP A 303 11.18 16.78 -19.79
N ILE A 304 12.19 16.54 -18.95
CA ILE A 304 12.00 15.94 -17.62
C ILE A 304 12.73 16.73 -16.54
N ASP A 305 13.88 17.31 -16.86
CA ASP A 305 14.77 17.96 -15.92
C ASP A 305 14.95 19.45 -16.28
N VAL A 306 13.93 20.25 -15.95
CA VAL A 306 13.94 21.71 -16.10
C VAL A 306 15.07 22.38 -15.33
N ARG A 307 15.69 21.68 -14.37
CA ARG A 307 16.75 22.20 -13.49
C ARG A 307 18.17 21.77 -13.91
N GLY A 308 18.29 20.89 -14.92
CA GLY A 308 19.56 20.45 -15.50
C GLY A 308 20.48 19.65 -14.55
N LEU A 309 19.92 19.01 -13.52
CA LEU A 309 20.67 18.25 -12.51
C LEU A 309 20.87 16.76 -12.85
N SER A 310 19.96 16.12 -13.59
CA SER A 310 20.15 14.76 -14.13
C SER A 310 20.83 14.75 -15.50
N GLY A 311 20.92 15.91 -16.15
CA GLY A 311 21.34 15.99 -17.54
C GLY A 311 20.39 15.12 -18.39
N ASN A 312 20.96 14.28 -19.24
CA ASN A 312 20.15 13.45 -20.13
C ASN A 312 19.73 12.10 -19.53
N ASP A 313 20.28 11.66 -18.38
CA ASP A 313 19.95 10.35 -17.79
C ASP A 313 18.74 10.44 -16.86
N ILE A 314 17.62 9.86 -17.30
CA ILE A 314 16.36 9.75 -16.55
C ILE A 314 16.12 8.34 -16.01
N GLY A 315 17.18 7.50 -16.00
CA GLY A 315 17.15 6.11 -15.57
C GLY A 315 17.19 5.93 -14.06
N SER A 316 17.83 4.86 -13.63
CA SER A 316 17.83 4.37 -12.25
C SER A 316 18.58 5.23 -11.25
N HIS A 317 19.32 6.23 -11.73
CA HIS A 317 20.02 7.24 -10.92
C HIS A 317 19.12 8.39 -10.50
N LEU A 318 17.94 8.52 -11.13
CA LEU A 318 16.97 9.59 -10.89
C LEU A 318 15.78 9.05 -10.10
N LEU A 319 15.53 9.61 -8.92
CA LEU A 319 14.31 9.42 -8.14
C LEU A 319 13.43 10.64 -8.31
N LEU A 320 12.17 10.40 -8.62
CA LEU A 320 11.11 11.39 -8.76
C LEU A 320 10.02 11.12 -7.71
N ALA A 321 9.45 12.19 -7.16
CA ALA A 321 8.30 12.11 -6.27
C ALA A 321 7.47 13.39 -6.33
N GLY A 322 6.21 13.28 -5.94
CA GLY A 322 5.28 14.40 -5.99
C GLY A 322 3.92 14.06 -6.59
N PRO A 323 2.97 15.00 -6.48
CA PRO A 323 1.68 14.90 -7.11
C PRO A 323 1.80 15.07 -8.64
N THR A 324 1.02 14.29 -9.40
CA THR A 324 0.85 14.46 -10.86
C THR A 324 -0.62 14.40 -11.21
N SER A 325 -1.10 15.38 -11.98
CA SER A 325 -2.42 15.35 -12.63
C SER A 325 -2.33 15.11 -14.14
N GLU A 326 -1.17 15.39 -14.71
CA GLU A 326 -0.86 15.20 -16.13
C GLU A 326 -0.28 13.80 -16.37
N VAL A 327 -0.55 13.25 -17.55
CA VAL A 327 -0.02 11.95 -17.98
C VAL A 327 1.13 12.09 -18.98
N ASP A 328 1.15 13.17 -19.76
CA ASP A 328 2.13 13.41 -20.81
C ASP A 328 3.38 14.12 -20.28
N GLU A 329 4.53 13.77 -20.85
CA GLU A 329 5.76 14.53 -20.67
C GLU A 329 5.74 15.71 -21.67
N PRO A 330 6.25 16.89 -21.28
CA PRO A 330 7.05 17.12 -20.08
C PRO A 330 6.26 17.44 -18.82
N GLU A 331 4.98 17.85 -18.92
CA GLU A 331 4.22 18.43 -17.82
C GLU A 331 4.10 17.49 -16.61
N ARG A 332 4.02 16.17 -16.86
CA ARG A 332 3.98 15.14 -15.82
C ARG A 332 5.21 15.18 -14.91
N SER A 333 6.43 15.16 -15.46
CA SER A 333 7.65 15.11 -14.64
C SER A 333 8.15 16.48 -14.20
N GLN A 334 7.85 17.55 -14.95
CA GLN A 334 8.26 18.92 -14.58
C GLN A 334 7.73 19.39 -13.22
N GLN A 335 6.59 18.86 -12.79
CA GLN A 335 5.97 19.18 -11.50
C GLN A 335 6.54 18.36 -10.34
N LEU A 336 7.34 17.32 -10.64
CA LEU A 336 7.92 16.43 -9.63
C LEU A 336 9.19 17.02 -9.05
N ILE A 337 9.39 16.78 -7.77
CA ILE A 337 10.71 16.95 -7.15
C ILE A 337 11.58 15.73 -7.48
N PHE A 338 12.89 15.90 -7.40
CA PHE A 338 13.80 14.82 -7.75
C PHE A 338 15.05 14.78 -6.87
N LYS A 339 15.70 13.62 -6.87
CA LYS A 339 17.06 13.41 -6.36
C LYS A 339 17.83 12.58 -7.38
N TYR A 340 19.01 13.07 -7.75
CA TYR A 340 19.95 12.32 -8.59
C TYR A 340 21.08 11.77 -7.71
N THR A 341 21.51 10.54 -7.98
CA THR A 341 22.61 9.90 -7.24
C THR A 341 23.54 9.12 -8.17
N THR A 342 24.77 8.84 -7.72
CA THR A 342 25.75 8.08 -8.53
C THR A 342 25.51 6.57 -8.50
N ARG A 343 24.72 6.08 -7.55
CA ARG A 343 24.31 4.67 -7.44
C ARG A 343 22.86 4.55 -7.85
N SER A 344 22.46 3.40 -8.37
CA SER A 344 21.08 3.21 -8.79
C SER A 344 20.18 2.97 -7.59
N PHE A 345 18.96 3.50 -7.60
CA PHE A 345 17.97 3.26 -6.53
C PHE A 345 17.47 1.81 -6.45
N TYR A 346 17.84 0.95 -7.42
CA TYR A 346 17.63 -0.50 -7.36
C TYR A 346 18.80 -1.26 -6.72
N ASP A 347 19.96 -0.62 -6.45
CA ASP A 347 21.16 -1.34 -5.99
C ASP A 347 21.00 -1.85 -4.56
N ASP A 348 20.35 -1.07 -3.71
CA ASP A 348 20.19 -1.33 -2.27
C ASP A 348 18.74 -1.08 -1.82
N PHE A 349 18.43 -1.48 -0.59
CA PHE A 349 17.20 -1.07 0.07
C PHE A 349 17.33 0.38 0.56
N HIS A 350 16.29 1.16 0.30
CA HIS A 350 16.17 2.53 0.79
C HIS A 350 14.89 2.70 1.59
N ASN A 351 14.90 3.67 2.50
CA ASN A 351 13.70 4.12 3.21
C ASN A 351 13.12 5.33 2.46
N TYR A 352 12.05 5.11 1.69
CA TYR A 352 11.29 6.16 1.03
C TYR A 352 10.20 6.66 1.94
N SER A 353 10.21 7.96 2.25
CA SER A 353 9.22 8.54 3.15
C SER A 353 8.53 9.77 2.56
N LEU A 354 7.24 9.92 2.89
CA LEU A 354 6.42 11.06 2.56
C LEU A 354 5.74 11.56 3.83
N VAL A 355 5.99 12.82 4.20
CA VAL A 355 5.20 13.55 5.20
C VAL A 355 4.20 14.41 4.46
N TRP A 356 2.93 14.02 4.51
CA TRP A 356 1.86 14.67 3.78
C TRP A 356 0.87 15.33 4.73
N THR A 357 0.73 16.65 4.59
CA THR A 357 -0.22 17.48 5.33
C THR A 357 -1.15 18.21 4.35
N LYS A 358 -2.09 18.99 4.89
CA LYS A 358 -2.96 19.85 4.07
C LYS A 358 -2.20 20.92 3.29
N ASP A 359 -1.05 21.37 3.82
CA ASP A 359 -0.32 22.54 3.33
C ASP A 359 0.87 22.15 2.44
N GLU A 360 1.43 20.96 2.64
CA GLU A 360 2.62 20.50 1.91
C GLU A 360 2.83 18.99 1.96
N MET A 361 3.65 18.52 1.01
CA MET A 361 4.22 17.19 0.94
C MET A 361 5.75 17.29 0.99
N ARG A 362 6.37 16.67 1.99
CA ARG A 362 7.83 16.61 2.15
C ARG A 362 8.31 15.19 1.90
N PHE A 363 9.35 15.04 1.09
CA PHE A 363 9.82 13.74 0.64
C PHE A 363 11.25 13.48 1.08
N PHE A 364 11.48 12.24 1.50
CA PHE A 364 12.75 11.81 2.07
C PHE A 364 13.20 10.50 1.44
N VAL A 365 14.52 10.32 1.35
CA VAL A 365 15.14 9.03 1.13
C VAL A 365 16.26 8.86 2.17
N ASP A 366 16.25 7.72 2.87
CA ASP A 366 17.24 7.42 3.93
C ASP A 366 17.37 8.53 4.99
N SER A 367 16.23 9.07 5.41
CA SER A 367 16.10 10.17 6.38
C SER A 367 16.57 11.55 5.89
N GLU A 368 17.06 11.68 4.66
CA GLU A 368 17.44 12.95 4.04
C GLU A 368 16.25 13.53 3.25
N GLU A 369 15.80 14.73 3.61
CA GLU A 369 14.81 15.46 2.80
C GLU A 369 15.46 15.94 1.50
N TYR A 370 14.84 15.65 0.35
CA TYR A 370 15.33 16.11 -0.95
C TYR A 370 14.35 17.04 -1.68
N GLY A 371 13.14 17.21 -1.16
CA GLY A 371 12.23 18.20 -1.71
C GLY A 371 10.90 18.31 -0.97
N THR A 372 10.27 19.47 -1.17
CA THR A 372 8.96 19.82 -0.66
C THR A 372 8.09 20.35 -1.79
N VAL A 373 6.85 19.88 -1.86
CA VAL A 373 5.80 20.40 -2.75
C VAL A 373 4.74 21.08 -1.87
N LYS A 374 4.47 22.37 -2.12
CA LYS A 374 3.37 23.07 -1.44
C LYS A 374 2.04 22.59 -2.03
N SER A 375 1.08 22.29 -1.16
CA SER A 375 -0.28 21.92 -1.55
C SER A 375 -1.03 23.17 -1.99
N ASN A 376 -1.32 23.26 -3.28
CA ASN A 376 -1.87 24.44 -3.95
C ASN A 376 -3.30 24.22 -4.50
N GLY A 377 -4.01 23.17 -4.07
CA GLY A 377 -5.39 22.96 -4.52
C GLY A 377 -6.15 21.79 -3.86
N GLU A 378 -7.43 21.66 -4.21
CA GLU A 378 -8.33 20.63 -3.68
C GLU A 378 -8.04 19.21 -4.22
N THR A 379 -7.42 19.10 -5.39
CA THR A 379 -7.23 17.85 -6.15
C THR A 379 -6.60 16.72 -5.35
N PHE A 380 -5.59 17.04 -4.53
CA PHE A 380 -4.86 16.05 -3.74
C PHE A 380 -5.35 15.99 -2.29
N ASN A 381 -6.24 16.88 -1.86
CA ASN A 381 -6.78 16.95 -0.49
C ASN A 381 -7.98 16.01 -0.27
N ARG A 382 -7.86 14.77 -0.78
CA ARG A 382 -8.87 13.70 -0.70
C ARG A 382 -8.24 12.41 -0.20
N GLU A 383 -9.06 11.43 0.17
CA GLU A 383 -8.53 10.13 0.61
C GLU A 383 -7.90 9.35 -0.54
N HIS A 384 -6.76 8.75 -0.25
CA HIS A 384 -6.01 7.89 -1.15
C HIS A 384 -5.78 6.51 -0.52
N VAL A 385 -5.47 5.53 -1.36
CA VAL A 385 -4.95 4.22 -0.99
C VAL A 385 -3.50 4.09 -1.43
N LEU A 386 -2.70 3.35 -0.67
CA LEU A 386 -1.32 3.04 -1.02
C LEU A 386 -1.29 1.90 -2.04
N SER A 387 -0.55 2.09 -3.14
CA SER A 387 -0.33 1.08 -4.17
C SER A 387 1.15 0.70 -4.27
N LEU A 388 1.40 -0.60 -4.28
CA LEU A 388 2.73 -1.22 -4.43
C LEU A 388 2.71 -2.19 -5.60
N GLY A 389 3.63 -2.08 -6.56
CA GLY A 389 3.60 -2.93 -7.76
C GLY A 389 4.75 -2.68 -8.71
N VAL A 390 4.69 -3.34 -9.86
CA VAL A 390 5.63 -3.14 -10.96
C VAL A 390 4.86 -2.95 -12.26
N GLY A 391 5.13 -1.85 -12.95
CA GLY A 391 4.67 -1.59 -14.31
C GLY A 391 5.78 -1.87 -15.32
N VAL A 392 5.41 -2.23 -16.54
CA VAL A 392 6.36 -2.48 -17.63
C VAL A 392 5.91 -1.82 -18.93
N GLY A 393 6.82 -1.15 -19.63
CA GLY A 393 6.55 -0.43 -20.86
C GLY A 393 5.54 0.69 -20.63
N GLY A 394 4.58 0.83 -21.53
CA GLY A 394 3.50 1.79 -21.43
C GLY A 394 3.68 3.02 -22.31
N LEU A 395 2.66 3.88 -22.32
CA LEU A 395 2.59 5.04 -23.22
C LEU A 395 3.13 6.33 -22.58
N TYR A 396 3.31 6.35 -21.26
CA TYR A 396 3.61 7.59 -20.54
C TYR A 396 4.87 7.53 -19.69
N ASP A 397 5.30 6.34 -19.27
CA ASP A 397 6.44 6.20 -18.38
C ASP A 397 7.78 6.37 -19.10
N PHE A 398 7.85 6.11 -20.41
CA PHE A 398 9.08 6.23 -21.19
C PHE A 398 8.89 7.23 -22.34
N PRO A 399 9.60 8.37 -22.34
CA PRO A 399 9.52 9.36 -23.43
C PRO A 399 9.85 8.76 -24.79
N ASP A 400 9.31 9.36 -25.86
CA ASP A 400 9.77 9.04 -27.21
C ASP A 400 11.24 9.43 -27.38
N GLU A 401 11.95 8.75 -28.29
CA GLU A 401 13.37 8.96 -28.57
C GLU A 401 14.34 8.63 -27.41
N ALA A 402 13.85 8.11 -26.29
CA ALA A 402 14.70 7.63 -25.20
C ALA A 402 15.60 6.47 -25.66
N MET A 403 16.83 6.43 -25.14
CA MET A 403 17.83 5.41 -25.43
C MET A 403 18.27 4.70 -24.15
N SER A 404 18.07 3.37 -24.08
CA SER A 404 18.61 2.55 -23.00
C SER A 404 19.92 1.91 -23.40
N GLY A 405 21.02 2.24 -22.71
CA GLY A 405 22.34 1.67 -23.00
C GLY A 405 22.76 1.81 -24.48
N GLY A 406 22.39 2.93 -25.10
CA GLY A 406 22.67 3.23 -26.52
C GLY A 406 21.70 2.59 -27.52
N LYS A 407 20.65 1.89 -27.08
CA LYS A 407 19.60 1.33 -27.94
C LYS A 407 18.33 2.15 -27.82
N GLU A 408 17.72 2.48 -28.96
CA GLU A 408 16.48 3.23 -29.00
C GLU A 408 15.30 2.46 -28.37
N LYS A 409 14.36 3.19 -27.77
CA LYS A 409 13.08 2.65 -27.32
C LYS A 409 12.35 1.98 -28.50
N PRO A 410 11.87 0.72 -28.36
CA PRO A 410 11.35 -0.03 -29.50
C PRO A 410 9.94 0.38 -29.97
N TRP A 411 9.23 1.23 -29.23
CA TRP A 411 7.90 1.74 -29.61
C TRP A 411 7.86 3.26 -29.58
N SER A 412 6.85 3.86 -30.21
CA SER A 412 6.46 5.26 -29.97
C SER A 412 5.17 5.28 -29.15
N ASN A 413 5.03 6.28 -28.28
CA ASN A 413 3.89 6.45 -27.39
C ASN A 413 2.57 6.69 -28.14
N ALA A 414 2.64 7.24 -29.37
CA ALA A 414 1.47 7.45 -30.22
C ALA A 414 1.13 6.26 -31.14
N ASP A 415 1.94 5.20 -31.17
CA ASP A 415 1.72 4.07 -32.09
C ASP A 415 0.63 3.10 -31.56
N ARG A 416 -0.44 2.92 -32.35
CA ARG A 416 -1.48 1.89 -32.12
C ARG A 416 -0.94 0.45 -32.02
N HIS A 417 0.28 0.18 -32.49
CA HIS A 417 0.97 -1.11 -32.40
C HIS A 417 2.09 -1.11 -31.35
N ALA A 418 2.14 -0.14 -30.43
CA ALA A 418 3.21 -0.04 -29.42
C ALA A 418 3.43 -1.33 -28.62
N ILE A 419 2.35 -1.99 -28.16
CA ILE A 419 2.43 -3.29 -27.47
C ILE A 419 3.09 -4.36 -28.36
N LYS A 420 2.73 -4.40 -29.65
CA LYS A 420 3.30 -5.35 -30.60
C LYS A 420 4.79 -5.10 -30.81
N ARG A 421 5.21 -3.85 -31.00
CA ARG A 421 6.64 -3.50 -31.15
C ARG A 421 7.44 -3.80 -29.91
N PHE A 422 6.89 -3.50 -28.73
CA PHE A 422 7.50 -3.86 -27.45
C PHE A 422 7.71 -5.37 -27.34
N PHE A 423 6.70 -6.18 -27.73
CA PHE A 423 6.80 -7.63 -27.74
C PHE A 423 7.81 -8.16 -28.75
N GLU A 424 7.82 -7.65 -30.00
CA GLU A 424 8.77 -8.07 -31.03
C GLU A 424 10.22 -7.75 -30.65
N ALA A 425 10.43 -6.70 -29.87
CA ALA A 425 11.73 -6.34 -29.30
C ALA A 425 12.09 -7.14 -28.03
N LYS A 426 11.35 -8.18 -27.64
CA LYS A 426 11.58 -8.95 -26.40
C LYS A 426 13.03 -9.35 -26.18
N SER A 427 13.72 -9.82 -27.22
CA SER A 427 15.12 -10.23 -27.14
C SER A 427 16.08 -9.10 -26.75
N THR A 428 15.71 -7.83 -26.97
CA THR A 428 16.57 -6.68 -26.66
C THR A 428 16.52 -6.29 -25.21
N TRP A 429 15.34 -6.34 -24.57
CA TRP A 429 15.14 -5.88 -23.20
C TRP A 429 15.15 -7.01 -22.17
N ILE A 430 14.71 -8.22 -22.50
CA ILE A 430 14.63 -9.32 -21.52
C ILE A 430 16.00 -9.71 -20.95
N GLN A 431 17.07 -9.53 -21.74
CA GLN A 431 18.44 -9.78 -21.31
C GLN A 431 18.94 -8.82 -20.24
N THR A 432 18.27 -7.68 -20.06
CA THR A 432 18.58 -6.71 -19.00
C THR A 432 17.85 -7.04 -17.69
N TRP A 433 16.89 -7.96 -17.74
CA TRP A 433 16.11 -8.36 -16.58
C TRP A 433 16.85 -9.44 -15.80
N ASP A 434 16.88 -9.26 -14.48
CA ASP A 434 17.51 -10.14 -13.52
C ASP A 434 16.40 -10.92 -12.79
N PRO A 435 16.40 -12.27 -12.78
CA PRO A 435 15.35 -13.06 -12.16
C PRO A 435 15.11 -12.76 -10.67
N GLU A 436 16.09 -12.19 -9.97
CA GLU A 436 16.02 -11.87 -8.54
C GLU A 436 15.85 -10.37 -8.27
N ARG A 437 16.32 -9.50 -9.17
CA ARG A 437 16.37 -8.04 -8.97
C ARG A 437 15.46 -7.22 -9.89
N SER A 438 14.90 -7.81 -10.94
CA SER A 438 13.82 -7.19 -11.71
C SER A 438 12.49 -7.33 -10.97
N CYS A 439 12.44 -6.89 -9.71
CA CYS A 439 11.27 -6.97 -8.84
C CYS A 439 11.23 -5.72 -7.97
N LEU A 440 10.03 -5.26 -7.60
CA LEU A 440 9.92 -4.40 -6.42
C LEU A 440 9.97 -5.31 -5.19
N ILE A 441 10.96 -5.12 -4.34
CA ILE A 441 11.12 -5.89 -3.10
C ILE A 441 10.82 -4.98 -1.93
N VAL A 442 9.79 -5.31 -1.15
CA VAL A 442 9.32 -4.48 -0.03
C VAL A 442 9.56 -5.21 1.28
N ASP A 443 10.28 -4.55 2.18
CA ASP A 443 10.61 -5.07 3.50
C ASP A 443 9.59 -4.63 4.53
N SER A 444 9.16 -3.37 4.50
CA SER A 444 8.13 -2.89 5.42
C SER A 444 7.39 -1.67 4.90
N VAL A 445 6.14 -1.55 5.32
CA VAL A 445 5.30 -0.37 5.15
C VAL A 445 4.81 0.07 6.53
N ARG A 446 4.88 1.38 6.80
CA ARG A 446 4.21 2.02 7.93
C ARG A 446 3.57 3.32 7.48
N VAL A 447 2.34 3.54 7.91
CA VAL A 447 1.62 4.81 7.78
C VAL A 447 1.16 5.24 9.15
N THR A 448 1.53 6.47 9.52
CA THR A 448 1.29 7.06 10.83
C THR A 448 0.49 8.34 10.67
N ALA A 449 -0.53 8.54 11.51
CA ALA A 449 -1.35 9.75 11.51
C ALA A 449 -0.55 10.96 12.01
N ILE A 450 -0.78 12.11 11.38
CA ILE A 450 -0.22 13.41 11.74
C ILE A 450 -1.29 14.42 12.15
#